data_AF-A0A0G0P956-F1
#
_entry.id   AF-A0A0G0P956-F1
#
_cell.length_a   1.000
_cell.length_b   1.000
_cell.length_c   1.000
_cell.angle_alpha   90.00
_cell.angle_beta   90.00
_cell.angle_gamma   90.00
#
_symmetry.space_group_name_H-M   'P 1'
#
loop_
_entity.id
_entity.type
_entity.pdbx_description
1 polymer ?
#
loop_
_entity_poly.entity_id
_entity_poly.type
_entity_poly.pdbx_seq_one_letter_code
_entity_poly.pdbx_strand_id
1 'polypeptide(L)'
;MDHVTVTPNVVQATTNSRNPLIATAYDRYNFAVNDAAMTWEIDGDMGELSSKEGNDTELILKNRPGNGKITVTAKQKELTTKAEAIVSSYPAPGGYFFFSEVRSPQASGTPFDVTVTARDNSDNVIADFKEQVVLRDSTNTIIPTAINDFINGIWTGQVTISVPGV
;
A
#
# COMPACT_ATOMS: atom_id res chain seq x y z
N MET A 1 -25.43 -9.67 14.75
CA MET A 1 -24.35 -8.68 14.79
C MET A 1 -24.88 -7.40 15.44
N ASP A 2 -24.05 -6.75 16.26
CA ASP A 2 -24.38 -5.54 17.01
C ASP A 2 -23.44 -4.38 16.62
N HIS A 3 -22.12 -4.60 16.64
CA HIS A 3 -21.13 -3.63 16.20
C HIS A 3 -19.96 -4.29 15.47
N VAL A 4 -19.12 -3.47 14.84
CA VAL A 4 -17.84 -3.86 14.25
C VAL A 4 -16.75 -2.98 14.84
N THR A 5 -15.53 -3.49 14.91
CA THR A 5 -14.34 -2.72 15.27
C THR A 5 -13.31 -2.82 14.16
N VAL A 6 -12.51 -1.78 13.98
CA VAL A 6 -11.30 -1.79 13.15
C VAL A 6 -10.08 -1.58 14.03
N THR A 7 -9.03 -2.39 13.83
CA THR A 7 -7.77 -2.32 14.55
C THR A 7 -6.59 -2.22 13.58
N PRO A 8 -5.70 -1.23 13.73
CA PRO A 8 -5.83 -0.06 14.61
C PRO A 8 -6.98 0.87 14.17
N ASN A 9 -7.56 1.61 15.12
CA ASN A 9 -8.55 2.66 14.86
C ASN A 9 -7.92 4.03 14.55
N VAL A 10 -6.60 4.12 14.63
CA VAL A 10 -5.80 5.30 14.24
C VAL A 10 -4.56 4.81 13.50
N VAL A 11 -4.33 5.32 12.30
CA VAL A 11 -3.09 5.10 11.54
C VAL A 11 -2.36 6.43 11.42
N GLN A 12 -1.18 6.49 12.04
CA GLN A 12 -0.24 7.60 11.91
C GLN A 12 1.08 7.05 11.39
N ALA A 13 1.38 7.29 10.12
CA ALA A 13 2.52 6.66 9.47
C ALA A 13 3.12 7.54 8.35
N THR A 14 4.34 7.23 7.94
CA THR A 14 4.97 7.89 6.80
C THR A 14 4.27 7.56 5.49
N THR A 15 4.37 8.44 4.49
CA THR A 15 4.10 8.08 3.09
C THR A 15 4.90 6.85 2.68
N ASN A 16 4.42 6.12 1.67
CA ASN A 16 5.04 4.88 1.16
C ASN A 16 5.14 3.74 2.19
N SER A 17 4.28 3.73 3.20
CA SER A 17 4.17 2.65 4.19
C SER A 17 2.94 1.78 3.95
N ARG A 18 3.02 0.52 4.38
CA ARG A 18 1.90 -0.43 4.42
C ARG A 18 1.45 -0.60 5.86
N ASN A 19 0.17 -0.42 6.11
CA ASN A 19 -0.42 -0.43 7.44
C ASN A 19 -1.55 -1.46 7.47
N PRO A 20 -1.36 -2.62 8.12
CA PRO A 20 -2.40 -3.65 8.19
C PRO A 20 -3.56 -3.17 9.06
N LEU A 21 -4.78 -3.49 8.61
CA LEU A 21 -6.04 -3.22 9.29
C LEU A 21 -6.83 -4.52 9.39
N ILE A 22 -7.41 -4.76 10.56
CA ILE A 22 -8.26 -5.93 10.82
C ILE A 22 -9.62 -5.44 11.30
N ALA A 23 -10.69 -6.01 10.74
CA ALA A 23 -12.05 -5.82 11.18
C ALA A 23 -12.57 -7.04 11.92
N THR A 24 -13.36 -6.82 12.97
CA THR A 24 -14.04 -7.90 13.70
C THR A 24 -15.45 -7.44 14.05
N ALA A 25 -16.45 -8.21 13.64
CA ALA A 25 -17.84 -8.00 14.02
C ALA A 25 -18.13 -8.71 15.35
N TYR A 26 -18.99 -8.11 16.16
CA TYR A 26 -19.40 -8.61 17.46
C TYR A 26 -20.92 -8.64 17.59
N ASP A 27 -21.44 -9.52 18.43
CA ASP A 27 -22.81 -9.46 18.92
C ASP A 27 -22.94 -8.55 20.16
N ARG A 28 -24.16 -8.46 20.72
CA ARG A 28 -24.46 -7.62 21.89
C ARG A 28 -23.77 -8.07 23.19
N TYR A 29 -23.18 -9.26 23.18
CA TYR A 29 -22.49 -9.84 24.32
C TYR A 29 -20.96 -9.84 24.10
N ASN A 30 -20.48 -9.13 23.07
CA ASN A 30 -19.07 -9.04 22.66
C ASN A 30 -18.45 -10.37 22.22
N PHE A 31 -19.25 -11.32 21.71
CA PHE A 31 -18.72 -12.49 21.02
C PHE A 31 -18.51 -12.19 19.54
N ALA A 32 -17.38 -12.67 18.98
CA ALA A 32 -17.04 -12.47 17.59
C ALA A 32 -18.03 -13.18 16.66
N VAL A 33 -18.41 -12.49 15.58
CA VAL A 33 -19.34 -12.95 14.55
C VAL A 33 -18.56 -13.15 13.25
N ASN A 34 -18.33 -14.41 12.87
CA ASN A 34 -17.43 -14.76 11.76
C ASN A 34 -18.13 -14.81 10.38
N ASP A 35 -19.45 -14.77 10.33
CA ASP A 35 -20.26 -14.81 9.10
C ASP A 35 -20.69 -13.41 8.60
N ALA A 36 -20.11 -12.35 9.17
CA ALA A 36 -20.30 -10.98 8.68
C ALA A 36 -19.38 -10.71 7.48
N ALA A 37 -19.95 -10.23 6.38
CA ALA A 37 -19.18 -9.76 5.22
C ALA A 37 -18.66 -8.35 5.47
N MET A 38 -17.38 -8.13 5.22
CA MET A 38 -16.70 -6.85 5.43
C MET A 38 -16.41 -6.17 4.10
N THR A 39 -16.75 -4.89 3.98
CA THR A 39 -16.38 -4.04 2.85
C THR A 39 -15.68 -2.79 3.35
N TRP A 40 -14.58 -2.43 2.70
CA TRP A 40 -13.70 -1.34 3.09
C TRP A 40 -13.74 -0.19 2.09
N GLU A 41 -13.83 1.02 2.62
CA GLU A 41 -13.80 2.26 1.87
C GLU A 41 -12.71 3.16 2.43
N ILE A 42 -12.07 3.90 1.52
CA ILE A 42 -11.04 4.88 1.82
C ILE A 42 -11.54 6.24 1.37
N ASP A 43 -11.52 7.21 2.28
CA ASP A 43 -11.92 8.60 2.03
C ASP A 43 -10.71 9.53 2.19
N GLY A 44 -10.40 10.27 1.13
CA GLY A 44 -9.21 11.12 0.97
C GLY A 44 -8.20 10.62 -0.09
N ASP A 45 -7.27 11.49 -0.49
CA ASP A 45 -6.19 11.21 -1.46
C ASP A 45 -4.86 10.91 -0.75
N MET A 46 -4.83 9.88 0.11
CA MET A 46 -3.61 9.48 0.84
C MET A 46 -3.08 8.10 0.45
N GLY A 47 -3.81 7.31 -0.32
CA GLY A 47 -3.41 5.94 -0.57
C GLY A 47 -4.43 5.06 -1.28
N GLU A 48 -4.23 3.76 -1.15
CA GLU A 48 -5.13 2.73 -1.62
C GLU A 48 -5.21 1.56 -0.63
N LEU A 49 -6.22 0.71 -0.78
CA LEU A 49 -6.38 -0.51 0.00
C LEU A 49 -5.95 -1.71 -0.85
N SER A 50 -5.22 -2.67 -0.25
CA SER A 50 -4.84 -3.91 -0.95
C SER A 50 -6.04 -4.76 -1.34
N SER A 51 -7.11 -4.72 -0.54
CA SER A 51 -8.42 -5.29 -0.83
C SER A 51 -9.53 -4.38 -0.30
N LYS A 52 -10.67 -4.34 -1.00
CA LYS A 52 -11.89 -3.66 -0.54
C LYS A 52 -12.88 -4.61 0.15
N GLU A 53 -12.53 -5.88 0.28
CA GLU A 53 -13.36 -6.92 0.89
C GLU A 53 -12.52 -7.82 1.79
N GLY A 54 -13.15 -8.47 2.78
CA GLY A 54 -12.50 -9.41 3.68
C GLY A 54 -12.25 -8.85 5.08
N ASN A 55 -11.87 -9.73 6.02
CA ASN A 55 -11.69 -9.34 7.43
C ASN A 55 -10.41 -8.52 7.67
N ASP A 56 -9.51 -8.49 6.72
CA ASP A 56 -8.26 -7.75 6.74
C ASP A 56 -8.02 -7.00 5.43
N THR A 57 -7.25 -5.94 5.51
CA THR A 57 -6.75 -5.18 4.37
C THR A 57 -5.47 -4.45 4.76
N GLU A 58 -4.65 -4.05 3.78
CA GLU A 58 -3.54 -3.14 4.02
C GLU A 58 -3.89 -1.76 3.46
N LEU A 59 -3.75 -0.73 4.29
CA LEU A 59 -3.67 0.65 3.81
C LEU A 59 -2.26 0.93 3.30
N ILE A 60 -2.15 1.14 1.99
CA ILE A 60 -0.93 1.51 1.29
C ILE A 60 -0.92 3.03 1.13
N LEU A 61 -0.16 3.73 1.98
CA LEU A 61 -0.02 5.17 1.89
C LEU A 61 0.87 5.53 0.69
N LYS A 62 0.40 6.43 -0.17
CA LYS A 62 1.13 6.88 -1.36
C LYS A 62 2.12 7.99 -1.02
N ASN A 63 2.69 8.63 -2.04
CA ASN A 63 3.73 9.67 -1.92
C ASN A 63 3.22 11.00 -1.37
N ARG A 64 1.90 11.26 -1.37
CA ARG A 64 1.31 12.50 -0.87
C ARG A 64 0.89 12.36 0.60
N PRO A 65 1.42 13.20 1.51
CA PRO A 65 0.91 13.25 2.87
C PRO A 65 -0.51 13.82 2.87
N GLY A 66 -1.33 13.35 3.80
CA GLY A 66 -2.72 13.74 3.88
C GLY A 66 -3.42 13.15 5.09
N ASN A 67 -4.61 13.68 5.35
CA ASN A 67 -5.50 13.15 6.35
C ASN A 67 -6.71 12.54 5.66
N GLY A 68 -7.25 11.49 6.26
CA GLY A 68 -8.43 10.83 5.73
C GLY A 68 -8.97 9.79 6.70
N LYS A 69 -9.77 8.89 6.15
CA LYS A 69 -10.51 7.93 6.94
C LYS A 69 -10.67 6.61 6.20
N ILE A 70 -10.51 5.52 6.93
CA ILE A 70 -10.96 4.20 6.49
C ILE A 70 -12.29 3.91 7.15
N THR A 71 -13.27 3.49 6.36
CA THR A 71 -14.57 3.00 6.86
C THR A 71 -14.68 1.53 6.54
N VAL A 72 -14.88 0.68 7.55
CA VAL A 72 -15.31 -0.70 7.35
C VAL A 72 -16.79 -0.82 7.61
N THR A 73 -17.50 -1.46 6.68
CA THR A 73 -18.90 -1.81 6.82
C THR A 73 -19.00 -3.32 6.98
N ALA A 74 -19.58 -3.77 8.08
CA ALA A 74 -19.91 -5.16 8.31
C ALA A 74 -21.39 -5.39 7.98
N LYS A 75 -21.70 -6.44 7.21
CA LYS A 75 -23.06 -6.85 6.86
C LYS A 75 -23.32 -8.31 7.22
N GLN A 76 -24.37 -8.57 7.98
CA GLN A 76 -24.84 -9.91 8.32
C GLN A 76 -26.36 -9.97 8.10
N LYS A 77 -26.81 -10.63 7.03
CA LYS A 77 -28.22 -10.57 6.56
C LYS A 77 -28.64 -9.10 6.34
N GLU A 78 -29.70 -8.66 7.02
CA GLU A 78 -30.19 -7.27 6.97
C GLU A 78 -29.48 -6.33 7.97
N LEU A 79 -28.65 -6.86 8.87
CA LEU A 79 -27.93 -6.06 9.85
C LEU A 79 -26.68 -5.46 9.19
N THR A 80 -26.51 -4.15 9.36
CA THR A 80 -25.35 -3.41 8.87
C THR A 80 -24.81 -2.53 9.99
N THR A 81 -23.50 -2.55 10.20
CA THR A 81 -22.80 -1.69 11.17
C THR A 81 -21.47 -1.22 10.57
N LYS A 82 -20.93 -0.12 11.10
CA LYS A 82 -19.72 0.52 10.58
C LYS A 82 -18.74 0.84 11.70
N ALA A 83 -17.45 0.80 11.36
CA ALA A 83 -16.39 1.35 12.17
C ALA A 83 -15.44 2.15 11.30
N GLU A 84 -14.71 3.06 11.94
CA GLU A 84 -13.84 4.00 11.27
C GLU A 84 -12.45 3.97 11.89
N ALA A 85 -11.43 4.08 11.04
CA ALA A 85 -10.07 4.37 11.45
C ALA A 85 -9.66 5.74 10.89
N ILE A 86 -9.15 6.62 11.75
CA ILE A 86 -8.63 7.92 11.33
C ILE A 86 -7.22 7.71 10.78
N VAL A 87 -6.93 8.34 9.64
CA VAL A 87 -5.63 8.25 8.97
C VAL A 87 -5.00 9.63 8.92
N SER A 88 -3.74 9.72 9.32
CA SER A 88 -2.88 10.87 9.08
C SER A 88 -1.52 10.38 8.60
N SER A 89 -1.12 10.81 7.41
CA SER A 89 0.19 10.51 6.85
C SER A 89 1.10 11.73 6.84
N TYR A 90 2.38 11.47 7.11
CA TYR A 90 3.43 12.48 7.07
C TYR A 90 4.53 12.07 6.09
N PRO A 91 5.33 13.02 5.57
CA PRO A 91 6.33 12.69 4.56
C PRO A 91 7.37 11.68 5.07
N ALA A 92 7.74 10.72 4.22
CA ALA A 92 8.80 9.77 4.50
C ALA A 92 10.16 10.49 4.66
N PRO A 93 10.96 10.12 5.68
CA PRO A 93 12.33 10.61 5.79
C PRO A 93 13.12 10.29 4.52
N GLY A 94 13.76 11.30 3.92
CA GLY A 94 14.57 11.10 2.71
C GLY A 94 13.79 11.03 1.40
N GLY A 95 12.45 11.11 1.41
CA GLY A 95 11.64 11.15 0.20
C GLY A 95 11.13 9.78 -0.26
N TYR A 96 11.10 9.55 -1.57
CA TYR A 96 10.50 8.35 -2.18
C TYR A 96 11.12 7.98 -3.52
N PHE A 97 10.85 6.75 -3.97
CA PHE A 97 11.24 6.28 -5.30
C PHE A 97 10.05 6.34 -6.26
N PHE A 98 10.25 7.00 -7.39
CA PHE A 98 9.29 7.09 -8.47
C PHE A 98 9.68 6.14 -9.60
N PHE A 99 8.78 5.22 -9.96
CA PHE A 99 8.93 4.38 -11.15
C PHE A 99 8.29 5.10 -12.34
N SER A 100 9.04 5.24 -13.43
CA SER A 100 8.44 5.61 -14.72
C SER A 100 7.46 4.53 -15.17
N GLU A 101 6.52 4.91 -16.04
CA GLU A 101 5.55 3.97 -16.61
C GLU A 101 6.26 2.75 -17.23
N VAL A 102 5.97 1.57 -16.69
CA VAL A 102 6.34 0.29 -17.29
C VAL A 102 5.15 -0.17 -18.12
N ARG A 103 5.33 -0.28 -19.44
CA ARG A 103 4.25 -0.72 -20.33
C ARG A 103 3.76 -2.11 -19.94
N SER A 104 2.46 -2.36 -20.04
CA SER A 104 1.87 -3.66 -19.74
C SER A 104 1.27 -4.28 -21.01
N PRO A 105 1.35 -5.62 -21.20
CA PRO A 105 1.96 -6.60 -20.31
C PRO A 105 3.48 -6.74 -20.53
N GLN A 106 4.17 -7.24 -19.49
CA GLN A 106 5.52 -7.79 -19.59
C GLN A 106 5.45 -9.31 -19.56
N ALA A 107 6.28 -9.97 -20.36
CA ALA A 107 6.32 -11.42 -20.41
C ALA A 107 7.17 -11.99 -19.25
N SER A 108 6.63 -12.97 -18.54
CA SER A 108 7.34 -13.66 -17.46
C SER A 108 8.67 -14.24 -17.94
N GLY A 109 9.74 -14.05 -17.17
CA GLY A 109 11.09 -14.48 -17.49
C GLY A 109 11.80 -13.67 -18.58
N THR A 110 11.15 -12.67 -19.16
CA THR A 110 11.76 -11.79 -20.17
C THR A 110 12.18 -10.45 -19.54
N PRO A 111 13.44 -10.01 -19.71
CA PRO A 111 13.88 -8.72 -19.20
C PRO A 111 13.11 -7.54 -19.83
N PHE A 112 12.81 -6.52 -19.03
CA PHE A 112 12.20 -5.27 -19.49
C PHE A 112 12.83 -4.05 -18.81
N ASP A 113 12.79 -2.90 -19.49
CA ASP A 113 13.40 -1.68 -19.00
C ASP A 113 12.56 -1.04 -17.87
N VAL A 114 13.26 -0.61 -16.82
CA VAL A 114 12.71 0.13 -15.70
C VAL A 114 13.55 1.37 -15.46
N THR A 115 12.90 2.47 -15.14
CA THR A 115 13.55 3.70 -14.67
C THR A 115 13.01 4.06 -13.30
N VAL A 116 13.91 4.23 -12.33
CA VAL A 116 13.63 4.62 -10.95
C VAL A 116 14.29 5.96 -10.68
N THR A 117 13.52 6.92 -10.15
CA THR A 117 14.01 8.25 -9.75
C THR A 117 13.88 8.41 -8.25
N ALA A 118 14.97 8.76 -7.56
CA ALA A 118 14.95 9.20 -6.17
C ALA A 118 14.43 10.64 -6.09
N ARG A 119 13.36 10.88 -5.32
CA ARG A 119 12.73 12.19 -5.17
C ARG A 119 12.55 12.56 -3.72
N ASP A 120 12.65 13.85 -3.41
CA ASP A 120 12.24 14.37 -2.11
C ASP A 120 10.70 14.48 -2.01
N ASN A 121 10.21 14.89 -0.85
CA ASN A 121 8.78 15.04 -0.59
C ASN A 121 8.12 16.23 -1.31
N SER A 122 8.90 17.04 -2.04
CA SER A 122 8.44 18.14 -2.90
C SER A 122 8.56 17.80 -4.39
N ASP A 123 8.70 16.52 -4.73
CA ASP A 123 8.87 15.99 -6.08
C ASP A 123 10.18 16.39 -6.79
N ASN A 124 11.16 16.96 -6.08
CA ASN A 124 12.46 17.28 -6.66
C ASN A 124 13.34 16.03 -6.73
N VAL A 125 14.17 15.92 -7.77
CA VAL A 125 15.14 14.82 -7.90
C VAL A 125 16.28 15.00 -6.89
N ILE A 126 16.56 13.95 -6.11
CA ILE A 126 17.71 13.89 -5.20
C ILE A 126 18.93 13.48 -6.03
N ALA A 127 19.57 14.46 -6.69
CA ALA A 127 20.59 14.21 -7.70
C ALA A 127 21.84 13.47 -7.17
N ASP A 128 22.14 13.64 -5.90
CA ASP A 128 23.28 13.05 -5.19
C ASP A 128 22.93 11.73 -4.47
N PHE A 129 21.75 11.15 -4.70
CA PHE A 129 21.41 9.83 -4.18
C PHE A 129 22.38 8.76 -4.72
N LYS A 130 23.04 8.02 -3.83
CA LYS A 130 24.04 6.97 -4.15
C LYS A 130 23.84 5.66 -3.40
N GLU A 131 22.80 5.56 -2.57
CA GLU A 131 22.58 4.36 -1.77
C GLU A 131 21.99 3.21 -2.59
N GLN A 132 22.17 1.98 -2.08
CA GLN A 132 21.57 0.80 -2.65
C GLN A 132 20.06 0.77 -2.33
N VAL A 133 19.26 0.39 -3.33
CA VAL A 133 17.80 0.25 -3.21
C VAL A 133 17.41 -1.20 -3.44
N VAL A 134 16.61 -1.75 -2.53
CA VAL A 134 16.05 -3.10 -2.68
C VAL A 134 14.82 -3.04 -3.60
N LEU A 135 14.79 -3.90 -4.61
CA LEU A 135 13.64 -4.10 -5.48
C LEU A 135 12.84 -5.32 -5.02
N ARG A 136 11.51 -5.19 -5.06
CA ARG A 136 10.56 -6.26 -4.76
C ARG A 136 9.42 -6.23 -5.74
N ASP A 137 8.91 -7.40 -6.06
CA ASP A 137 7.66 -7.61 -6.77
C ASP A 137 6.74 -8.54 -5.94
N SER A 138 5.48 -8.67 -6.33
CA SER A 138 4.50 -9.50 -5.60
C SER A 138 4.84 -11.00 -5.61
N THR A 139 5.58 -11.48 -6.60
CA THR A 139 6.00 -12.89 -6.70
C THR A 139 7.34 -13.16 -6.01
N ASN A 140 8.04 -12.11 -5.56
CA ASN A 140 9.40 -12.18 -5.01
C ASN A 140 10.41 -12.87 -5.97
N THR A 141 10.22 -12.73 -7.28
CA THR A 141 11.11 -13.30 -8.30
C THR A 141 11.82 -12.25 -9.15
N ILE A 142 11.75 -10.98 -8.76
CA ILE A 142 12.45 -9.89 -9.43
C ILE A 142 13.98 -10.05 -9.35
N ILE A 143 14.64 -9.89 -10.49
CA ILE A 143 16.09 -9.82 -10.62
C ILE A 143 16.42 -8.56 -11.43
N PRO A 144 17.37 -7.72 -10.98
CA PRO A 144 18.08 -7.81 -9.71
C PRO A 144 17.17 -7.48 -8.49
N THR A 145 17.47 -8.05 -7.33
CA THR A 145 16.77 -7.75 -6.06
C THR A 145 17.28 -6.49 -5.37
N ALA A 146 18.39 -5.93 -5.85
CA ALA A 146 18.93 -4.66 -5.41
C ALA A 146 19.58 -3.93 -6.57
N ILE A 147 19.38 -2.62 -6.61
CA ILE A 147 19.95 -1.70 -7.60
C ILE A 147 20.80 -0.66 -6.89
N ASN A 148 21.85 -0.22 -7.58
CA ASN A 148 22.79 0.80 -7.14
C ASN A 148 23.12 1.71 -8.34
N ASP A 149 24.10 2.60 -8.20
CA ASP A 149 24.62 3.40 -9.31
C ASP A 149 23.63 4.40 -9.92
N PHE A 150 22.83 5.05 -9.07
CA PHE A 150 22.01 6.19 -9.49
C PHE A 150 22.89 7.33 -10.03
N ILE A 151 22.62 7.78 -11.26
CA ILE A 151 23.27 8.93 -11.90
C ILE A 151 22.28 10.08 -11.89
N ASN A 152 22.64 11.20 -11.26
CA ASN A 152 21.76 12.34 -11.05
C ASN A 152 20.41 11.93 -10.42
N GLY A 153 20.43 11.03 -9.44
CA GLY A 153 19.23 10.53 -8.77
C GLY A 153 18.36 9.58 -9.60
N ILE A 154 18.85 9.12 -10.75
CA ILE A 154 18.10 8.23 -11.66
C ILE A 154 18.86 6.92 -11.86
N TRP A 155 18.17 5.81 -11.71
CA TRP A 155 18.61 4.49 -12.14
C TRP A 155 17.78 4.05 -13.35
N THR A 156 18.45 3.52 -14.38
CA THR A 156 17.82 2.88 -15.53
C THR A 156 18.50 1.54 -15.75
N GLY A 157 17.71 0.48 -15.93
CA GLY A 157 18.22 -0.84 -16.19
C GLY A 157 17.13 -1.84 -16.52
N GLN A 158 17.53 -3.07 -16.77
CA GLN A 158 16.62 -4.17 -17.03
C GLN A 158 16.28 -4.92 -15.75
N VAL A 159 15.02 -5.30 -15.61
CA VAL A 159 14.56 -6.22 -14.57
C VAL A 159 13.87 -7.41 -15.22
N THR A 160 13.91 -8.56 -14.55
CA THR A 160 13.20 -9.78 -14.95
C THR A 160 12.35 -10.26 -13.78
N ILE A 161 11.08 -10.57 -14.02
CA ILE A 161 10.19 -11.24 -13.06
C ILE A 161 9.85 -12.61 -13.64
N SER A 162 10.15 -13.69 -12.91
CA SER A 162 10.14 -15.06 -13.45
C SER A 162 8.80 -15.77 -13.30
N VAL A 163 7.90 -15.23 -12.48
CA VAL A 163 6.54 -15.76 -12.28
C VAL A 163 5.52 -14.70 -12.69
N PRO A 164 4.45 -15.06 -13.42
CA PRO A 164 3.37 -14.12 -13.71
C PRO A 164 2.78 -13.56 -12.42
N GLY A 165 2.45 -12.27 -12.42
CA GLY A 165 1.64 -11.68 -11.35
C GLY A 165 0.29 -12.40 -11.25
N VAL A 166 -0.16 -12.64 -10.00
CA VAL A 166 -1.49 -13.21 -9.69
C VAL A 166 -2.57 -12.15 -9.81
#